data_AF-A0A523WPB6-F1
#
_entry.id   AF-A0A523WPB6-F1
#
_cell.length_a   1.000
_cell.length_b   1.000
_cell.length_c   1.000
_cell.angle_alpha   90.00
_cell.angle_beta   90.00
_cell.angle_gamma   90.00
#
_symmetry.space_group_name_H-M   'P 1'
#
loop_
_entity.id
_entity.type
_entity.pdbx_description
1 polymer ?
#
loop_
_entity_poly.entity_id
_entity_poly.type
_entity_poly.pdbx_seq_one_letter_code
_entity_poly.pdbx_strand_id
1 'polypeptide(L)'
;MGEIKSALEIAMEKVEKLGGVTEEERLKWKYVPEGEKLAARYLKQDLNLLAELSRYEENARKYVIEGAQDILTRNINLPENDSARRNNKKAMEGLKILKNDKVSVENVYSRIRRIFDHYVEQGEQQRKQAYESLKAELEDKIMQAVKQQLGSFAGIKVDVESQPQFQEEWRKVQTQLDLQYIKLLDEYKQELSAIP
;
A
#
# COMPACT_ATOMS: atom_id res chain seq x y z
N MET A 1 -35.94 47.51 6.25
CA MET A 1 -36.42 46.30 5.53
C MET A 1 -35.18 45.63 4.98
N GLY A 2 -34.89 44.39 5.39
CA GLY A 2 -33.69 43.68 4.94
C GLY A 2 -33.91 43.10 3.56
N GLU A 3 -33.06 43.45 2.60
CA GLU A 3 -33.08 42.84 1.26
C GLU A 3 -32.79 41.34 1.38
N ILE A 4 -33.74 40.52 0.91
CA ILE A 4 -33.58 39.06 0.88
C ILE A 4 -32.71 38.74 -0.33
N LYS A 5 -31.47 38.32 -0.07
CA LYS A 5 -30.53 37.92 -1.14
C LYS A 5 -31.06 36.73 -1.92
N SER A 6 -30.87 36.76 -3.23
CA SER A 6 -31.17 35.65 -4.13
C SER A 6 -30.24 34.46 -3.84
N ALA A 7 -30.71 33.25 -4.15
CA ALA A 7 -29.88 32.04 -4.08
C ALA A 7 -28.60 32.16 -4.94
N LEU A 8 -28.67 32.91 -6.05
CA LEU A 8 -27.53 33.22 -6.90
C LEU A 8 -26.50 34.12 -6.20
N GLU A 9 -26.95 35.16 -5.50
CA GLU A 9 -26.07 36.08 -4.76
C GLU A 9 -25.40 35.37 -3.59
N ILE A 10 -26.13 34.53 -2.87
CA ILE A 10 -25.56 33.69 -1.79
C ILE A 10 -24.53 32.70 -2.36
N ALA A 11 -24.76 32.16 -3.55
CA ALA A 11 -23.82 31.28 -4.22
C ALA A 11 -22.56 32.03 -4.68
N MET A 12 -22.70 33.22 -5.27
CA MET A 12 -21.57 34.03 -5.72
C MET A 12 -20.75 34.58 -4.55
N GLU A 13 -21.37 35.00 -3.45
CA GLU A 13 -20.64 35.38 -2.22
C GLU A 13 -19.87 34.21 -1.61
N LYS A 14 -20.38 32.98 -1.73
CA LYS A 14 -19.64 31.78 -1.31
C LYS A 14 -18.47 31.49 -2.24
N VAL A 15 -18.62 31.68 -3.56
CA VAL A 15 -17.56 31.51 -4.54
C VAL A 15 -16.45 32.56 -4.36
N GLU A 16 -16.81 33.83 -4.11
CA GLU A 16 -15.84 34.88 -3.81
C GLU A 16 -15.07 34.63 -2.50
N LYS A 17 -15.75 34.12 -1.47
CA LYS A 17 -15.11 33.74 -0.19
C LYS A 17 -14.18 32.54 -0.28
N LEU A 18 -14.36 31.68 -1.28
CA LEU A 18 -13.48 30.53 -1.52
C LEU A 18 -12.13 30.94 -2.14
N GLY A 19 -12.01 32.16 -2.65
CA GLY A 19 -10.85 32.60 -3.43
C GLY A 19 -10.82 31.93 -4.80
N GLY A 20 -10.42 32.66 -5.84
CA GLY A 20 -10.24 32.06 -7.17
C GLY A 20 -9.12 31.02 -7.15
N VAL A 21 -9.28 29.93 -7.91
CA VAL A 21 -8.25 28.89 -8.06
C VAL A 21 -6.95 29.54 -8.52
N THR A 22 -5.90 29.41 -7.70
CA THR A 22 -4.57 29.94 -7.99
C THR A 22 -3.95 29.25 -9.19
N GLU A 23 -2.99 29.90 -9.84
CA GLU A 23 -2.29 29.29 -10.98
C GLU A 23 -1.56 28.00 -10.58
N GLU A 24 -1.01 27.95 -9.36
CA GLU A 24 -0.41 26.74 -8.79
C GLU A 24 -1.42 25.59 -8.66
N GLU A 25 -2.62 25.84 -8.14
CA GLU A 25 -3.66 24.82 -8.02
C GLU A 25 -4.11 24.31 -9.40
N ARG A 26 -4.23 25.20 -10.39
CA ARG A 26 -4.54 24.81 -11.78
C ARG A 26 -3.45 23.90 -12.35
N LEU A 27 -2.18 24.23 -12.13
CA LEU A 27 -1.06 23.42 -12.58
C LEU A 27 -1.03 22.07 -11.87
N LYS A 28 -1.28 22.01 -10.55
CA LYS A 28 -1.40 20.75 -9.80
C LYS A 28 -2.49 19.85 -10.37
N TRP A 29 -3.71 20.37 -10.53
CA TRP A 29 -4.84 19.59 -11.07
C TRP A 29 -4.58 19.07 -12.47
N LYS A 30 -3.82 19.82 -13.28
CA LYS A 30 -3.46 19.40 -14.63
C LYS A 30 -2.36 18.33 -14.64
N TYR A 31 -1.29 18.53 -13.87
CA TYR A 31 -0.04 17.77 -14.06
C TYR A 31 0.19 16.66 -13.04
N VAL A 32 -0.39 16.72 -11.83
CA VAL A 32 -0.31 15.61 -10.87
C VAL A 32 -0.91 14.32 -11.46
N PRO A 33 -2.13 14.33 -12.05
CA PRO A 33 -2.68 13.12 -12.66
C PRO A 33 -1.85 12.58 -13.83
N GLU A 34 -1.14 13.44 -14.56
CA GLU A 34 -0.22 13.02 -15.62
C GLU A 34 1.02 12.31 -15.05
N GLY A 35 1.52 12.78 -13.89
CA GLY A 35 2.53 12.09 -13.10
C GLY A 35 2.09 10.71 -12.63
N GLU A 36 0.87 10.61 -12.11
CA GLU A 36 0.29 9.33 -11.66
C GLU A 36 0.20 8.31 -12.81
N LYS A 37 -0.33 8.75 -13.96
CA LYS A 37 -0.39 7.92 -15.18
C LYS A 37 1.01 7.50 -15.65
N LEU A 38 1.97 8.41 -15.60
CA LEU A 38 3.36 8.14 -15.98
C LEU A 38 3.97 7.06 -15.09
N ALA A 39 3.81 7.16 -13.77
CA ALA A 39 4.29 6.15 -12.83
C ALA A 39 3.59 4.79 -13.03
N ALA A 40 2.27 4.78 -13.26
CA ALA A 40 1.54 3.54 -13.54
C ALA A 40 2.03 2.85 -14.83
N ARG A 41 2.32 3.63 -15.88
CA ARG A 41 2.95 3.12 -17.12
C ARG A 41 4.37 2.62 -16.85
N TYR A 42 5.17 3.39 -16.12
CA TYR A 42 6.53 3.01 -15.75
C TYR A 42 6.55 1.67 -15.02
N LEU A 43 5.67 1.44 -14.05
CA LEU A 43 5.61 0.15 -13.33
C LEU A 43 5.27 -1.01 -14.27
N LYS A 44 4.36 -0.82 -15.23
CA LYS A 44 3.85 -1.90 -16.12
C LYS A 44 4.70 -2.15 -17.36
N GLN A 45 5.40 -1.15 -17.87
CA GLN A 45 6.08 -1.17 -19.16
C GLN A 45 7.58 -0.93 -18.98
N ASP A 46 8.39 -1.30 -19.96
CA ASP A 46 9.78 -0.84 -20.02
C ASP A 46 9.80 0.60 -20.54
N LEU A 47 9.93 1.55 -19.62
CA LEU A 47 9.76 2.98 -19.87
C LEU A 47 10.94 3.75 -19.27
N ASN A 48 11.54 4.62 -20.08
CA ASN A 48 12.55 5.54 -19.58
C ASN A 48 11.89 6.75 -18.90
N LEU A 49 11.85 6.73 -17.57
CA LEU A 49 11.20 7.76 -16.75
C LEU A 49 11.81 9.15 -16.98
N LEU A 50 13.13 9.27 -17.10
CA LEU A 50 13.81 10.54 -17.35
C LEU A 50 13.46 11.13 -18.71
N ALA A 51 13.39 10.29 -19.75
CA ALA A 51 13.05 10.72 -21.10
C ALA A 51 11.59 11.18 -21.24
N GLU A 52 10.67 10.62 -20.46
CA GLU A 52 9.28 11.10 -20.43
C GLU A 52 9.15 12.40 -19.63
N LEU A 53 9.89 12.55 -18.53
CA LEU A 53 9.89 13.78 -17.72
C LEU A 53 10.52 14.98 -18.42
N SER A 54 11.49 14.75 -19.31
CA SER A 54 12.14 15.83 -20.07
C SER A 54 11.21 16.52 -21.07
N ARG A 55 10.05 15.92 -21.39
CA ARG A 55 9.00 16.50 -22.25
C ARG A 55 8.22 17.62 -21.58
N TYR A 56 8.30 17.73 -20.26
CA TYR A 56 7.62 18.76 -19.50
C TYR A 56 8.57 19.93 -19.22
N GLU A 57 8.04 21.14 -19.32
CA GLU A 57 8.69 22.37 -18.85
C GLU A 57 8.93 22.30 -17.34
N GLU A 58 9.92 23.04 -16.85
CA GLU A 58 10.39 22.96 -15.45
C GLU A 58 9.29 23.27 -14.43
N ASN A 59 8.46 24.27 -14.70
CA ASN A 59 7.31 24.67 -13.88
C ASN A 59 6.23 23.59 -13.77
N ALA A 60 6.02 22.79 -14.81
CA ALA A 60 5.07 21.68 -14.85
C ALA A 60 5.70 20.38 -14.29
N ARG A 61 6.99 20.16 -14.57
CA ARG A 61 7.71 18.93 -14.22
C ARG A 61 7.65 18.63 -12.73
N LYS A 62 7.73 19.64 -11.86
CA LYS A 62 7.63 19.44 -10.40
C LYS A 62 6.31 18.77 -9.98
N TYR A 63 5.19 19.12 -10.62
CA TYR A 63 3.87 18.54 -10.32
C TYR A 63 3.70 17.14 -10.94
N VAL A 64 4.31 16.89 -12.09
CA VAL A 64 4.38 15.54 -12.68
C VAL A 64 5.21 14.62 -11.78
N ILE A 65 6.33 15.12 -11.24
CA ILE A 65 7.15 14.38 -10.27
C ILE A 65 6.35 14.11 -9.00
N GLU A 66 5.61 15.08 -8.47
CA GLU A 66 4.73 14.93 -7.29
C GLU A 66 3.76 13.73 -7.47
N GLY A 67 2.99 13.71 -8.56
CA GLY A 67 2.06 12.60 -8.82
C GLY A 67 2.74 11.25 -9.07
N ALA A 68 3.90 11.27 -9.75
CA ALA A 68 4.65 10.04 -9.97
C ALA A 68 5.22 9.46 -8.67
N GLN A 69 5.72 10.31 -7.77
CA GLN A 69 6.25 9.89 -6.47
C GLN A 69 5.16 9.26 -5.61
N ASP A 70 3.93 9.82 -5.58
CA ASP A 70 2.81 9.21 -4.82
C ASP A 70 2.55 7.77 -5.27
N ILE A 71 2.36 7.56 -6.57
CA ILE A 71 2.07 6.24 -7.12
C ILE A 71 3.22 5.27 -6.87
N LEU A 72 4.46 5.67 -7.10
CA LEU A 72 5.60 4.76 -6.88
C LEU A 72 5.72 4.37 -5.40
N THR A 73 5.60 5.33 -4.48
CA THR A 73 5.64 5.06 -3.04
C THR A 73 4.52 4.11 -2.62
N ARG A 74 3.28 4.33 -3.11
CA ARG A 74 2.13 3.47 -2.81
C ARG A 74 2.26 2.05 -3.37
N ASN A 75 3.08 1.85 -4.39
CA ASN A 75 3.35 0.54 -4.99
C ASN A 75 4.49 -0.23 -4.29
N ILE A 76 5.10 0.31 -3.24
CA ILE A 76 5.99 -0.43 -2.34
C ILE A 76 5.13 -1.16 -1.31
N ASN A 77 5.11 -2.50 -1.40
CA ASN A 77 4.30 -3.39 -0.58
C ASN A 77 5.15 -4.50 0.05
N LEU A 78 4.56 -5.36 0.89
CA LEU A 78 5.28 -6.53 1.42
C LEU A 78 5.68 -7.49 0.28
N PRO A 79 6.85 -8.14 0.33
CA PRO A 79 7.39 -8.98 -0.74
C PRO A 79 6.79 -10.41 -0.72
N GLU A 80 5.47 -10.52 -0.65
CA GLU A 80 4.71 -11.77 -0.53
C GLU A 80 4.94 -12.78 -1.67
N ASN A 81 5.35 -12.30 -2.85
CA ASN A 81 5.64 -13.13 -4.01
C ASN A 81 6.69 -12.45 -4.93
N ASP A 82 7.15 -13.18 -5.95
CA ASP A 82 8.12 -12.65 -6.91
C ASP A 82 7.63 -11.41 -7.67
N SER A 83 6.32 -11.33 -7.93
CA SER A 83 5.75 -10.17 -8.61
C SER A 83 5.84 -8.93 -7.71
N ALA A 84 5.49 -9.05 -6.43
CA ALA A 84 5.61 -7.99 -5.45
C ALA A 84 7.07 -7.55 -5.30
N ARG A 85 8.03 -8.49 -5.22
CA ARG A 85 9.46 -8.18 -5.17
C ARG A 85 9.93 -7.38 -6.38
N ARG A 86 9.55 -7.79 -7.59
CA ARG A 86 9.89 -7.07 -8.83
C ARG A 86 9.27 -5.68 -8.87
N ASN A 87 8.00 -5.57 -8.49
CA ASN A 87 7.29 -4.28 -8.45
C ASN A 87 7.92 -3.33 -7.44
N ASN A 88 8.25 -3.80 -6.23
CA ASN A 88 8.93 -3.01 -5.22
C ASN A 88 10.28 -2.48 -5.71
N LYS A 89 11.10 -3.36 -6.30
CA LYS A 89 12.40 -2.97 -6.86
C LYS A 89 12.23 -1.86 -7.90
N LYS A 90 11.29 -2.05 -8.83
CA LYS A 90 11.02 -1.07 -9.89
C LYS A 90 10.50 0.25 -9.33
N ALA A 91 9.58 0.23 -8.37
CA ALA A 91 9.08 1.42 -7.69
C ALA A 91 10.21 2.21 -7.00
N MET A 92 11.08 1.51 -6.28
CA MET A 92 12.24 2.08 -5.61
C MET A 92 13.27 2.65 -6.61
N GLU A 93 13.52 1.97 -7.74
CA GLU A 93 14.39 2.51 -8.79
C GLU A 93 13.81 3.81 -9.38
N GLY A 94 12.51 3.84 -9.67
CA GLY A 94 11.81 5.04 -10.11
C GLY A 94 11.92 6.18 -9.10
N LEU A 95 11.62 5.95 -7.83
CA LEU A 95 11.73 6.96 -6.78
C LEU A 95 13.16 7.49 -6.62
N LYS A 96 14.17 6.61 -6.69
CA LYS A 96 15.57 7.01 -6.66
C LYS A 96 15.94 7.92 -7.83
N ILE A 97 15.29 7.80 -8.99
CA ILE A 97 15.47 8.74 -10.10
C ILE A 97 14.86 10.10 -9.75
N LEU A 98 13.65 10.11 -9.19
CA LEU A 98 12.83 11.32 -8.96
C LEU A 98 13.28 12.21 -7.78
N LYS A 99 13.90 11.63 -6.75
CA LYS A 99 14.29 12.35 -5.51
C LYS A 99 15.65 13.01 -5.66
N ASN A 100 15.85 14.18 -5.10
CA ASN A 100 17.14 14.88 -5.20
C ASN A 100 18.15 14.36 -4.17
N ASP A 101 17.70 14.13 -2.94
CA ASP A 101 18.55 13.63 -1.86
C ASP A 101 18.70 12.09 -1.91
N LYS A 102 19.65 11.63 -2.71
CA LYS A 102 19.92 10.19 -2.90
C LYS A 102 20.41 9.50 -1.63
N VAL A 103 21.07 10.24 -0.72
CA VAL A 103 21.63 9.67 0.52
C VAL A 103 20.50 9.36 1.48
N SER A 104 19.59 10.31 1.71
CA SER A 104 18.41 10.08 2.55
C SER A 104 17.53 8.96 1.98
N VAL A 105 17.32 8.92 0.66
CA VAL A 105 16.57 7.83 0.02
C VAL A 105 17.22 6.46 0.28
N GLU A 106 18.53 6.34 0.11
CA GLU A 106 19.22 5.05 0.33
C GLU A 106 19.17 4.62 1.81
N ASN A 107 19.21 5.58 2.74
CA ASN A 107 19.03 5.30 4.17
C ASN A 107 17.65 4.69 4.45
N VAL A 108 16.57 5.23 3.88
CA VAL A 108 15.23 4.64 4.03
C VAL A 108 15.16 3.27 3.33
N TYR A 109 15.74 3.15 2.14
CA TYR A 109 15.77 1.88 1.40
C TYR A 109 16.48 0.77 2.16
N SER A 110 17.56 1.09 2.87
CA SER A 110 18.26 0.11 3.70
C SER A 110 17.34 -0.47 4.79
N ARG A 111 16.47 0.36 5.39
CA ARG A 111 15.52 -0.06 6.41
C ARG A 111 14.34 -0.83 5.81
N ILE A 112 13.82 -0.41 4.66
CA ILE A 112 12.79 -1.16 3.91
C ILE A 112 13.30 -2.56 3.54
N ARG A 113 14.54 -2.68 3.04
CA ARG A 113 15.14 -3.98 2.70
C ARG A 113 15.23 -4.88 3.94
N ARG A 114 15.66 -4.36 5.10
CA ARG A 114 15.68 -5.14 6.35
C ARG A 114 14.30 -5.68 6.74
N ILE A 115 13.23 -4.89 6.56
CA ILE A 115 11.85 -5.35 6.79
C ILE A 115 11.49 -6.46 5.81
N PHE A 116 11.82 -6.29 4.53
CA PHE A 116 11.56 -7.28 3.49
C PHE A 116 12.27 -8.60 3.76
N ASP A 117 13.55 -8.54 4.10
CA ASP A 117 14.37 -9.71 4.43
C ASP A 117 13.78 -10.43 5.66
N HIS A 118 13.45 -9.69 6.72
CA HIS A 118 12.81 -10.27 7.90
C HIS A 118 11.43 -10.89 7.58
N TYR A 119 10.62 -10.24 6.74
CA TYR A 119 9.31 -10.75 6.34
C TYR A 119 9.41 -12.06 5.56
N VAL A 120 10.40 -12.19 4.68
CA VAL A 120 10.62 -13.38 3.87
C VAL A 120 11.22 -14.50 4.71
N GLU A 121 12.25 -14.21 5.51
CA GLU A 121 12.96 -15.24 6.27
C GLU A 121 12.21 -15.64 7.54
N GLN A 122 12.06 -14.71 8.49
CA GLN A 122 11.49 -14.99 9.81
C GLN A 122 9.96 -15.01 9.77
N GLY A 123 9.36 -14.11 8.99
CA GLY A 123 7.91 -14.04 8.84
C GLY A 123 7.31 -15.31 8.23
N GLU A 124 8.02 -15.98 7.31
CA GLU A 124 7.58 -17.26 6.75
C GLU A 124 7.51 -18.35 7.83
N GLN A 125 8.55 -18.46 8.65
CA GLN A 125 8.58 -19.42 9.75
C GLN A 125 7.47 -19.15 10.78
N GLN A 126 7.23 -17.88 11.12
CA GLN A 126 6.13 -17.49 12.02
C GLN A 126 4.76 -17.86 11.44
N ARG A 127 4.52 -17.59 10.15
CA ARG A 127 3.28 -17.97 9.47
C ARG A 127 3.08 -19.48 9.48
N LYS A 128 4.13 -20.27 9.20
CA LYS A 128 4.06 -21.73 9.24
C LYS A 128 3.70 -22.27 10.63
N GLN A 129 4.35 -21.75 11.68
CA GLN A 129 4.04 -22.14 13.06
C GLN A 129 2.62 -21.76 13.48
N ALA A 130 2.17 -20.56 13.09
CA ALA A 130 0.82 -20.10 13.36
C ALA A 130 -0.24 -20.94 12.64
N TYR A 131 0.04 -21.35 11.39
CA TYR A 131 -0.81 -22.26 10.62
C TYR A 131 -0.95 -23.63 11.30
N GLU A 132 0.17 -24.26 11.67
CA GLU A 132 0.19 -25.56 12.36
C GLU A 132 -0.54 -25.48 13.71
N SER A 133 -0.33 -24.40 14.46
CA SER A 133 -1.00 -24.18 15.76
C SER A 133 -2.52 -23.99 15.59
N LEU A 134 -2.95 -23.18 14.62
CA LEU A 134 -4.38 -22.98 14.34
C LEU A 134 -5.07 -24.28 13.92
N LYS A 135 -4.37 -25.11 13.12
CA LYS A 135 -4.86 -26.42 12.70
C LYS A 135 -5.08 -27.33 13.89
N ALA A 136 -4.07 -27.47 14.75
CA ALA A 136 -4.17 -28.29 15.95
C ALA A 136 -5.29 -27.82 16.89
N GLU A 137 -5.42 -26.50 17.11
CA GLU A 137 -6.47 -25.95 17.97
C GLU A 137 -7.88 -26.24 17.44
N LEU A 138 -8.09 -26.16 16.13
CA LEU A 138 -9.39 -26.45 15.52
C LEU A 138 -9.68 -27.95 15.48
N GLU A 139 -8.67 -28.79 15.20
CA GLU A 139 -8.78 -30.26 15.31
C GLU A 139 -9.23 -30.68 16.71
N ASP A 140 -8.60 -30.13 17.75
CA ASP A 140 -8.94 -30.40 19.15
C ASP A 140 -10.37 -29.96 19.48
N LYS A 141 -10.78 -28.77 19.05
CA LYS A 141 -12.16 -28.27 19.25
C LYS A 141 -13.19 -29.17 18.59
N ILE A 142 -12.94 -29.61 17.36
CA ILE A 142 -13.84 -30.51 16.63
C ILE A 142 -13.92 -31.88 17.32
N MET A 143 -12.77 -32.45 17.69
CA MET A 143 -12.75 -33.73 18.40
C MET A 143 -13.50 -33.67 19.74
N GLN A 144 -13.37 -32.58 20.48
CA GLN A 144 -14.13 -32.36 21.72
C GLN A 144 -15.64 -32.29 21.46
N ALA A 145 -16.07 -31.55 20.44
CA ALA A 145 -17.49 -31.43 20.08
C ALA A 145 -18.08 -32.78 19.62
N VAL A 146 -17.33 -33.53 18.79
CA VAL A 146 -17.72 -34.87 18.31
C VAL A 146 -17.85 -35.84 19.48
N LYS A 147 -16.90 -35.85 20.41
CA LYS A 147 -16.95 -36.70 21.61
C LYS A 147 -18.16 -36.39 22.49
N GLN A 148 -18.54 -35.12 22.60
CA GLN A 148 -19.73 -34.68 23.35
C GLN A 148 -21.04 -35.11 22.67
N GLN A 149 -21.12 -35.10 21.33
CA GLN A 149 -22.35 -35.45 20.60
C GLN A 149 -22.53 -36.95 20.32
N LEU A 150 -21.45 -37.67 19.99
CA LEU A 150 -21.49 -39.06 19.49
C LEU A 150 -20.84 -40.08 20.44
N GLY A 151 -20.28 -39.64 21.58
CA GLY A 151 -19.55 -40.48 22.52
C GLY A 151 -18.18 -40.94 21.99
N SER A 152 -17.53 -41.87 22.70
CA SER A 152 -16.13 -42.29 22.44
C SER A 152 -15.90 -43.11 21.16
N PHE A 153 -16.90 -43.30 20.29
CA PHE A 153 -16.82 -44.21 19.12
C PHE A 153 -16.52 -43.54 17.78
N ALA A 154 -16.29 -42.22 17.75
CA ALA A 154 -16.05 -41.51 16.50
C ALA A 154 -14.56 -41.52 16.10
N GLY A 155 -14.13 -42.56 15.39
CA GLY A 155 -12.85 -42.59 14.66
C GLY A 155 -12.87 -41.73 13.39
N ILE A 156 -13.51 -40.56 13.42
CA ILE A 156 -13.68 -39.69 12.25
C ILE A 156 -12.42 -38.85 12.09
N LYS A 157 -11.66 -39.09 11.02
CA LYS A 157 -10.63 -38.15 10.56
C LYS A 157 -11.32 -36.99 9.85
N VAL A 158 -11.26 -35.81 10.47
CA VAL A 158 -11.78 -34.58 9.88
C VAL A 158 -10.63 -33.84 9.22
N ASP A 159 -10.78 -33.53 7.93
CA ASP A 159 -9.86 -32.65 7.23
C ASP A 159 -10.20 -31.19 7.57
N VAL A 160 -9.51 -30.64 8.56
CA VAL A 160 -9.76 -29.30 9.09
C VAL A 160 -9.41 -28.21 8.09
N GLU A 161 -8.40 -28.42 7.24
CA GLU A 161 -7.93 -27.42 6.28
C GLU A 161 -8.97 -27.18 5.17
N SER A 162 -9.78 -28.19 4.85
CA SER A 162 -10.87 -28.07 3.88
C SER A 162 -12.06 -27.24 4.37
N GLN A 163 -12.13 -26.94 5.68
CA GLN A 163 -13.30 -26.27 6.25
C GLN A 163 -13.27 -24.75 6.02
N PRO A 164 -14.42 -24.13 5.65
CA PRO A 164 -14.51 -22.68 5.50
C PRO A 164 -14.09 -21.90 6.75
N GLN A 165 -14.40 -22.42 7.94
CA GLN A 165 -14.05 -21.79 9.21
C GLN A 165 -12.52 -21.69 9.40
N PHE A 166 -11.78 -22.75 9.07
CA PHE A 166 -10.32 -22.74 9.15
C PHE A 166 -9.75 -21.67 8.20
N GLN A 167 -10.26 -21.59 6.98
CA GLN A 167 -9.82 -20.59 6.00
C GLN A 167 -10.08 -19.15 6.46
N GLU A 168 -11.22 -18.90 7.13
CA GLU A 168 -11.55 -17.59 7.66
C GLU A 168 -10.63 -17.19 8.83
N GLU A 169 -10.43 -18.08 9.80
CA GLU A 169 -9.55 -17.83 10.94
C GLU A 169 -8.09 -17.67 10.48
N TRP A 170 -7.66 -18.47 9.50
CA TRP A 170 -6.33 -18.35 8.94
C TRP A 170 -6.10 -16.97 8.30
N ARG A 171 -7.07 -16.44 7.54
CA ARG A 171 -6.99 -15.08 6.98
C ARG A 171 -6.87 -14.01 8.07
N LYS A 172 -7.57 -14.16 9.19
CA LYS A 172 -7.47 -13.24 10.34
C LYS A 172 -6.07 -13.27 10.95
N VAL A 173 -5.52 -14.46 11.19
CA VAL A 173 -4.17 -14.66 11.71
C VAL A 173 -3.12 -14.06 10.77
N GLN A 174 -3.20 -14.34 9.47
CA GLN A 174 -2.31 -13.74 8.47
C GLN A 174 -2.34 -12.22 8.50
N THR A 175 -3.54 -11.63 8.50
CA THR A 175 -3.71 -10.16 8.56
C THR A 175 -3.05 -9.58 9.82
N GLN A 176 -3.18 -10.24 10.97
CA GLN A 176 -2.55 -9.80 12.22
C GLN A 176 -1.03 -9.88 12.18
N LEU A 177 -0.48 -10.96 11.61
CA LEU A 177 0.97 -11.12 11.44
C LEU A 177 1.54 -10.04 10.50
N ASP A 178 0.85 -9.76 9.40
CA ASP A 178 1.31 -8.79 8.40
C ASP A 178 1.16 -7.34 8.89
N LEU A 179 0.19 -7.04 9.76
CA LEU A 179 -0.10 -5.70 10.25
C LEU A 179 1.12 -4.98 10.84
N GLN A 180 1.99 -5.70 11.55
CA GLN A 180 3.19 -5.11 12.15
C GLN A 180 4.18 -4.64 11.07
N TYR A 181 4.35 -5.43 10.02
CA TYR A 181 5.19 -5.07 8.88
C TYR A 181 4.59 -3.91 8.08
N ILE A 182 3.27 -3.93 7.85
CA ILE A 182 2.57 -2.87 7.10
C ILE A 182 2.73 -1.53 7.79
N LYS A 183 2.48 -1.46 9.11
CA LYS A 183 2.63 -0.21 9.88
C LYS A 183 4.03 0.38 9.75
N LEU A 184 5.05 -0.44 9.97
CA LEU A 184 6.44 0.02 9.90
C LEU A 184 6.85 0.38 8.47
N LEU A 185 6.37 -0.35 7.46
CA LEU A 185 6.59 0.00 6.06
C LEU A 185 5.91 1.33 5.70
N ASP A 186 4.71 1.59 6.21
CA ASP A 186 3.99 2.85 5.98
C ASP A 186 4.70 4.04 6.62
N GLU A 187 5.31 3.88 7.81
CA GLU A 187 6.18 4.91 8.39
C GLU A 187 7.37 5.25 7.46
N TYR A 188 8.01 4.23 6.88
CA TYR A 188 9.11 4.45 5.93
C TYR A 188 8.64 5.05 4.61
N LYS A 189 7.43 4.71 4.15
CA LYS A 189 6.81 5.33 2.97
C LYS A 189 6.51 6.81 3.23
N GLN A 190 6.04 7.17 4.43
CA GLN A 190 5.86 8.57 4.81
C GLN A 190 7.19 9.33 4.84
N GLU A 191 8.23 8.73 5.40
CA GLU A 191 9.58 9.30 5.38
C GLU A 191 10.09 9.50 3.94
N LEU A 192 9.92 8.51 3.06
CA LEU A 192 10.26 8.63 1.64
C LEU A 192 9.50 9.77 0.94
N SER A 193 8.22 9.94 1.25
CA SER A 193 7.41 11.02 0.68
C SER A 193 7.89 12.40 1.12
N ALA A 194 8.41 12.52 2.34
CA ALA A 194 8.92 13.78 2.90
C ALA A 194 10.29 14.22 2.34
N ILE A 195 11.05 13.30 1.71
CA ILE A 195 12.36 13.63 1.11
C ILE A 195 12.16 14.44 -0.18
N PRO A 196 12.92 15.53 -0.41
CA PRO A 196 12.85 16.33 -1.64
C PRO A 196 13.50 15.69 -2.87
#